data_AF-A0A933CMH9-F1
#
_entry.id   AF-A0A933CMH9-F1
#
_cell.length_a   1.000
_cell.length_b   1.000
_cell.length_c   1.000
_cell.angle_alpha   90.00
_cell.angle_beta   90.00
_cell.angle_gamma   90.00
#
_symmetry.space_group_name_H-M   'P 1'
#
loop_
_entity.id
_entity.type
_entity.pdbx_description
1 polymer ?
#
loop_
_entity_poly.entity_id
_entity_poly.type
_entity_poly.pdbx_seq_one_letter_code
_entity_poly.pdbx_strand_id
1 'polypeptide(L)'
;MATTTYLPPEVVKHEPQSKGMTTPRKKVPKILAVINECCTGCAGSPACVEYCPVEDCMYWIPDPEHPPFGVIRVDPLLCIGCKLCTSKGPDGAFLEGCPWDAIDMVPVEEWEAVYGKLPY
;
A
#
# COMPACT_ATOMS: atom_id res chain seq x y z
N MET A 1 -21.99 -12.56 15.80
CA MET A 1 -21.44 -11.20 16.00
C MET A 1 -21.52 -10.51 14.66
N ALA A 2 -22.10 -9.30 14.58
CA ALA A 2 -22.19 -8.59 13.31
C ALA A 2 -20.78 -8.24 12.85
N THR A 3 -20.33 -8.81 11.74
CA THR A 3 -19.01 -8.52 11.17
C THR A 3 -19.10 -7.15 10.51
N THR A 4 -18.46 -6.13 11.09
CA THR A 4 -18.42 -4.79 10.51
C THR A 4 -17.70 -4.83 9.16
N THR A 5 -18.35 -4.35 8.11
CA THR A 5 -17.75 -4.18 6.77
C THR A 5 -16.82 -2.96 6.79
N TYR A 6 -15.64 -3.10 6.19
CA TYR A 6 -14.72 -1.99 5.99
C TYR A 6 -15.33 -0.94 5.06
N LEU A 7 -15.28 0.31 5.51
CA LEU A 7 -15.64 1.48 4.72
C LEU A 7 -14.36 2.26 4.44
N PRO A 8 -13.93 2.39 3.16
CA PRO A 8 -12.73 3.16 2.86
C PRO A 8 -12.95 4.63 3.21
N PRO A 9 -11.97 5.28 3.85
CA PRO A 9 -12.04 6.73 4.08
C PRO A 9 -12.04 7.46 2.73
N GLU A 10 -12.73 8.60 2.68
CA GLU A 10 -12.64 9.51 1.52
C GLU A 10 -11.27 10.17 1.53
N VAL A 11 -10.37 9.68 0.69
CA VAL A 11 -8.98 10.13 0.59
C VAL A 11 -8.68 10.55 -0.84
N VAL A 12 -8.19 11.77 -1.00
CA VAL A 12 -7.63 12.23 -2.27
C VAL A 12 -6.27 11.58 -2.45
N LYS A 13 -6.14 10.67 -3.42
CA LYS A 13 -4.86 10.08 -3.78
C LYS A 13 -4.04 11.13 -4.53
N HIS A 14 -2.79 11.36 -4.12
CA HIS A 14 -1.89 12.31 -4.76
C HIS A 14 -0.71 11.60 -5.43
N GLU A 15 -0.18 12.19 -6.50
CA GLU A 15 1.06 11.72 -7.12
C GLU A 15 2.25 11.88 -6.17
N PRO A 16 3.22 10.95 -6.18
CA PRO A 16 3.32 9.76 -7.04
C PRO A 16 2.33 8.64 -6.66
N GLN A 17 1.70 8.03 -7.68
CA GLN A 17 0.78 6.89 -7.55
C GLN A 17 1.15 5.73 -8.46
N SER A 18 0.87 4.50 -8.01
CA SER A 18 1.27 3.30 -8.72
C SER A 18 0.47 3.17 -10.00
N LYS A 19 1.16 2.82 -11.08
CA LYS A 19 0.55 2.57 -12.38
C LYS A 19 0.58 1.07 -12.64
N GLY A 20 -0.40 0.54 -13.37
CA GLY A 20 -0.38 -0.87 -13.69
C GLY A 20 -1.74 -1.43 -14.08
N MET A 21 -2.00 -2.67 -13.65
CA MET A 21 -3.24 -3.34 -13.98
C MET A 21 -4.43 -2.72 -13.23
N THR A 22 -5.55 -2.60 -13.93
CA THR A 22 -6.85 -2.15 -13.41
C THR A 22 -7.83 -3.29 -13.20
N THR A 23 -7.42 -4.51 -13.56
CA THR A 23 -8.27 -5.68 -13.46
C THR A 23 -8.56 -6.02 -11.99
N PRO A 24 -9.84 -6.22 -11.60
CA PRO A 24 -10.19 -6.60 -10.24
C PRO A 24 -9.50 -7.90 -9.79
N ARG A 25 -9.23 -7.99 -8.49
CA ARG A 25 -8.65 -9.19 -7.89
C ARG A 25 -9.57 -10.39 -8.14
N LYS A 26 -9.01 -11.48 -8.68
CA LYS A 26 -9.77 -12.73 -8.92
C LYS A 26 -9.97 -13.55 -7.64
N LYS A 27 -9.14 -13.33 -6.63
CA LYS A 27 -9.12 -14.08 -5.36
C LYS A 27 -8.80 -13.12 -4.22
N VAL A 28 -9.28 -13.47 -3.04
CA VAL A 28 -8.88 -12.84 -1.78
C VAL A 28 -7.38 -13.09 -1.57
N PRO A 29 -6.54 -12.06 -1.43
CA PRO A 29 -5.13 -12.25 -1.10
C PRO A 29 -4.99 -12.85 0.31
N LYS A 30 -3.87 -13.50 0.60
CA LYS A 30 -3.59 -13.99 1.96
C LYS A 30 -2.98 -12.90 2.86
N ILE A 31 -2.35 -11.91 2.24
CA ILE A 31 -1.61 -10.85 2.90
C ILE A 31 -1.82 -9.52 2.16
N LEU A 32 -1.72 -8.41 2.89
CA LEU A 32 -1.76 -7.05 2.36
C LEU A 32 -0.47 -6.33 2.75
N ALA A 33 -0.04 -5.41 1.90
CA ALA A 33 0.97 -4.43 2.28
C ALA A 33 0.30 -3.33 3.12
N VAL A 34 0.90 -2.97 4.24
CA VAL A 34 0.48 -1.88 5.12
C VAL A 34 1.68 -0.95 5.31
N ILE A 35 1.43 0.36 5.25
CA ILE A 35 2.47 1.36 5.54
C ILE A 35 2.38 1.74 7.02
N ASN A 36 3.48 1.60 7.75
CA ASN A 36 3.59 2.02 9.14
C ASN A 36 4.13 3.46 9.28
N GLU A 37 4.31 3.91 10.52
CA GLU A 37 4.74 5.26 10.89
C GLU A 37 6.18 5.61 10.47
N CYS A 38 7.02 4.63 10.14
CA CYS A 38 8.40 4.87 9.70
C CYS A 38 8.48 5.40 8.26
N CYS A 39 7.37 5.45 7.52
CA CYS A 39 7.36 5.94 6.15
C CYS A 39 7.66 7.43 6.09
N THR A 40 8.67 7.80 5.31
CA THR A 40 9.04 9.20 5.05
C THR A 40 8.69 9.68 3.63
N GLY A 41 7.96 8.85 2.88
CA GLY A 41 7.60 9.13 1.48
C GLY A 41 8.78 9.22 0.51
N CYS A 42 9.98 8.79 0.93
CA CYS A 42 11.21 8.83 0.12
C CYS A 42 11.44 10.18 -0.58
N ALA A 43 11.17 11.28 0.12
CA ALA A 43 11.27 12.64 -0.41
C ALA A 43 10.48 12.88 -1.72
N GLY A 44 9.34 12.20 -1.88
CA GLY A 44 8.49 12.33 -3.07
C GLY A 44 8.91 11.45 -4.26
N SER A 45 9.92 10.59 -4.11
CA SER A 45 10.31 9.59 -5.12
C SER A 45 10.31 8.16 -4.56
N PRO A 46 9.13 7.60 -4.23
CA PRO A 46 8.97 6.30 -3.61
C PRO A 46 9.12 5.16 -4.62
N ALA A 47 10.21 4.40 -4.52
CA ALA A 47 10.41 3.21 -5.36
C ALA A 47 9.29 2.16 -5.21
N CYS A 48 8.68 2.05 -4.02
CA CYS A 48 7.57 1.11 -3.79
C CYS A 48 6.35 1.39 -4.67
N VAL A 49 6.11 2.65 -5.04
CA VAL A 49 5.02 3.04 -5.94
C VAL A 49 5.28 2.52 -7.35
N GLU A 50 6.50 2.64 -7.86
CA GLU A 50 6.92 2.12 -9.17
C GLU A 50 6.86 0.59 -9.26
N TYR A 51 7.09 -0.11 -8.14
CA TYR A 51 7.08 -1.58 -8.11
C TYR A 51 5.70 -2.18 -7.91
N CYS A 52 4.72 -1.39 -7.47
CA CYS A 52 3.37 -1.89 -7.31
C CYS A 52 2.71 -2.06 -8.69
N PRO A 53 2.33 -3.29 -9.09
CA PRO A 53 1.86 -3.54 -10.45
C PRO A 53 0.36 -3.23 -10.63
N VAL A 54 -0.28 -2.61 -9.64
CA VAL A 54 -1.72 -2.35 -9.60
C VAL A 54 -1.93 -0.84 -9.61
N GLU A 55 -2.76 -0.36 -10.52
CA GLU A 55 -3.09 1.07 -10.62
C GLU A 55 -3.73 1.57 -9.31
N ASP A 56 -3.32 2.75 -8.86
CA ASP A 56 -3.81 3.46 -7.67
C ASP A 56 -3.71 2.70 -6.33
N CYS A 57 -3.03 1.55 -6.31
CA CYS A 57 -2.86 0.74 -5.11
C CYS A 57 -1.92 1.40 -4.10
N MET A 58 -0.81 1.99 -4.54
CA MET A 58 0.09 2.76 -3.67
C MET A 58 0.05 4.21 -4.10
N TYR A 59 -0.11 5.12 -3.16
CA TYR A 59 -0.28 6.54 -3.47
C TYR A 59 0.28 7.41 -2.36
N TRP A 60 0.71 8.61 -2.73
CA TRP A 60 1.21 9.60 -1.78
C TRP A 60 0.05 10.35 -1.12
N ILE A 61 0.26 10.72 0.15
CA ILE A 61 -0.60 11.63 0.91
C ILE A 61 0.30 12.70 1.56
N PRO A 62 -0.05 14.01 1.43
CA PRO A 62 0.67 15.08 2.11
C PRO A 62 0.58 14.94 3.62
N ASP A 63 1.68 15.24 4.31
CA ASP A 63 1.66 15.49 5.75
C ASP A 63 1.41 16.99 5.97
N PRO A 64 0.20 17.39 6.41
CA PRO A 64 -0.13 18.80 6.62
C PRO A 64 0.63 19.42 7.81
N GLU A 65 1.12 18.60 8.75
CA GLU A 65 1.89 19.07 9.91
C GLU A 65 3.37 19.29 9.55
N HIS A 66 3.88 18.59 8.53
CA HIS A 66 5.27 18.66 8.10
C HIS A 66 5.46 18.91 6.58
N PRO A 67 5.06 20.07 6.02
CA PRO A 67 5.33 20.38 4.61
C PRO A 67 6.83 20.54 4.30
N PRO A 68 7.33 20.13 3.12
CA PRO A 68 6.60 19.57 1.97
C PRO A 68 6.53 18.02 2.00
N PHE A 69 6.71 17.41 3.18
CA PHE A 69 6.78 15.96 3.31
C PHE A 69 5.40 15.30 3.20
N GLY A 70 5.42 13.99 3.06
CA GLY A 70 4.24 13.15 3.04
C GLY A 70 4.64 11.69 3.05
N VAL A 71 3.66 10.83 3.00
CA VAL A 71 3.82 9.38 3.22
C VAL A 71 3.12 8.60 2.14
N ILE A 72 3.53 7.35 1.96
CA ILE A 72 2.81 6.43 1.10
C ILE A 72 1.68 5.78 1.88
N ARG A 73 0.59 5.49 1.20
CA ARG A 73 -0.47 4.60 1.67
C ARG A 73 -0.72 3.50 0.67
N VAL A 74 -1.27 2.40 1.16
CA VAL A 74 -1.72 1.27 0.35
C VAL A 74 -3.23 1.22 0.43
N ASP A 75 -3.89 1.09 -0.72
CA ASP A 75 -5.32 0.80 -0.81
C ASP A 75 -5.55 -0.70 -0.56
N PRO A 76 -6.20 -1.08 0.55
CA PRO A 76 -6.43 -2.49 0.89
C PRO A 76 -7.43 -3.18 -0.05
N LEU A 77 -8.23 -2.42 -0.82
CA LEU A 77 -9.15 -2.96 -1.81
C LEU A 77 -8.41 -3.40 -3.08
N LEU A 78 -7.30 -2.71 -3.40
CA LEU A 78 -6.54 -2.92 -4.63
C LEU A 78 -5.31 -3.81 -4.41
N CYS A 79 -4.74 -3.83 -3.21
CA CYS A 79 -3.55 -4.63 -2.93
C CYS A 79 -3.80 -6.13 -3.16
N ILE A 80 -2.91 -6.75 -3.95
CA ILE A 80 -2.98 -8.18 -4.32
C ILE A 80 -1.98 -9.06 -3.54
N GLY A 81 -1.24 -8.49 -2.58
CA GLY A 81 -0.28 -9.24 -1.74
C GLY A 81 0.94 -9.81 -2.48
N CYS A 82 1.36 -9.18 -3.59
CA CYS A 82 2.42 -9.69 -4.46
C CYS A 82 3.85 -9.57 -3.90
N LYS A 83 4.07 -8.80 -2.82
CA LYS A 83 5.37 -8.51 -2.19
C LYS A 83 6.41 -7.81 -3.08
N LEU A 84 6.03 -7.31 -4.26
CA LEU A 84 7.00 -6.64 -5.14
C LEU A 84 7.54 -5.34 -4.53
N CYS A 85 6.70 -4.60 -3.79
CA CYS A 85 7.07 -3.40 -3.07
C CYS A 85 8.07 -3.63 -1.91
N THR A 86 8.32 -4.88 -1.51
CA THR A 86 9.27 -5.24 -0.44
C THR A 86 10.49 -6.03 -0.94
N SER A 87 10.56 -6.39 -2.23
CA SER A 87 11.57 -7.37 -2.70
C SER A 87 12.24 -7.04 -4.03
N LYS A 88 11.83 -5.97 -4.72
CA LYS A 88 12.38 -5.62 -6.04
C LYS A 88 13.10 -4.28 -6.02
N GLY A 89 14.22 -4.23 -6.73
CA GLY A 89 14.90 -3.04 -7.20
C GLY A 89 14.86 -2.91 -8.72
N PRO A 90 15.51 -1.87 -9.28
CA PRO A 90 15.64 -1.73 -10.72
C PRO A 90 16.37 -2.94 -11.33
N ASP A 91 16.08 -3.25 -12.59
CA ASP A 91 16.73 -4.29 -13.39
C ASP A 91 16.73 -5.72 -12.77
N GLY A 92 15.74 -6.01 -11.93
CA GLY A 92 15.60 -7.33 -11.31
C GLY A 92 16.55 -7.59 -10.14
N ALA A 93 17.25 -6.57 -9.66
CA ALA A 93 18.00 -6.66 -8.41
C ALA A 93 17.04 -6.91 -7.24
N PHE A 94 17.44 -7.78 -6.30
CA PHE A 94 16.74 -7.94 -5.03
C PHE A 94 17.19 -6.81 -4.10
N LEU A 95 16.27 -5.90 -3.78
CA LEU A 95 16.46 -4.92 -2.71
C LEU A 95 15.70 -5.41 -1.48
N GLU A 96 16.32 -5.24 -0.30
CA GLU A 96 15.65 -5.32 1.00
C GLU A 96 14.67 -4.13 1.11
N GLY A 97 13.53 -4.26 0.43
CA GLY A 97 12.33 -3.44 0.56
C GLY A 97 12.51 -1.93 0.72
N CYS A 98 11.66 -1.38 1.60
CA CYS A 98 11.68 0.03 1.96
C CYS A 98 12.94 0.31 2.81
N PRO A 99 13.73 1.35 2.51
CA PRO A 99 14.93 1.67 3.30
C PRO A 99 14.63 2.02 4.76
N TRP A 100 13.37 2.33 5.07
CA TRP A 100 12.87 2.64 6.42
C TRP A 100 12.16 1.46 7.09
N ASP A 101 12.14 0.30 6.43
CA ASP A 101 11.36 -0.87 6.85
C ASP A 101 9.88 -0.52 7.15
N ALA A 102 9.32 0.36 6.32
CA ALA A 102 8.00 0.95 6.56
C ALA A 102 6.84 0.18 5.89
N ILE A 103 7.08 -1.02 5.37
CA ILE A 103 6.09 -1.81 4.63
C ILE A 103 5.93 -3.18 5.27
N ASP A 104 4.83 -3.35 6.01
CA ASP A 104 4.48 -4.60 6.66
C ASP A 104 3.59 -5.45 5.75
N MET A 105 3.95 -6.72 5.58
CA MET A 105 3.11 -7.71 4.90
C MET A 105 2.25 -8.45 5.93
N VAL A 106 1.03 -7.97 6.16
CA VAL A 106 0.13 -8.45 7.22
C VAL A 106 -0.89 -9.45 6.65
N PRO A 107 -1.22 -10.56 7.34
CA PRO A 107 -2.34 -11.42 6.98
C PRO A 107 -3.66 -10.65 6.83
N VAL A 108 -4.43 -10.96 5.79
CA VAL A 108 -5.72 -10.28 5.56
C VAL A 108 -6.66 -10.46 6.72
N GLU A 109 -6.66 -11.63 7.35
CA GLU A 109 -7.50 -11.94 8.50
C GLU A 109 -7.17 -11.06 9.71
N GLU A 110 -5.89 -10.78 9.94
CA GLU A 110 -5.43 -9.88 11.01
C GLU A 110 -5.81 -8.43 10.71
N TRP A 111 -5.64 -8.00 9.46
CA TRP A 111 -6.07 -6.67 9.03
C TRP A 111 -7.59 -6.49 9.17
N GLU A 112 -8.39 -7.45 8.71
CA GLU A 112 -9.85 -7.42 8.81
C GLU A 112 -10.35 -7.46 10.26
N ALA A 113 -9.60 -8.09 11.18
CA ALA A 113 -9.94 -8.09 12.60
C ALA A 113 -9.87 -6.70 13.24
N VAL A 114 -9.04 -5.81 12.69
CA VAL A 114 -8.86 -4.43 13.18
C VAL A 114 -9.75 -3.44 12.42
N TYR A 115 -9.82 -3.55 11.10
CA TYR A 115 -10.44 -2.55 10.23
C TYR A 115 -11.81 -2.95 9.66
N GLY A 116 -12.23 -4.20 9.85
CA GLY A 116 -13.46 -4.76 9.29
C GLY A 116 -13.24 -5.56 8.00
N LYS A 117 -14.27 -6.33 7.62
CA LYS A 117 -14.26 -7.20 6.43
C LYS A 117 -14.18 -6.37 5.15
N LEU A 118 -13.25 -6.69 4.25
CA LEU A 118 -13.22 -6.04 2.95
C LEU A 118 -14.46 -6.42 2.11
N PRO A 119 -15.04 -5.48 1.35
CA PRO A 119 -16.09 -5.78 0.37
C PRO A 119 -15.46 -6.40 -0.88
N TYR A 120 -15.29 -7.73 -0.87
CA TYR A 120 -14.77 -8.51 -2.01
C TYR A 120 -15.69 -8.48 -3.24
#